data_AF-A0A2N0W6Q5-F1
#
_entry.id   AF-A0A2N0W6Q5-F1
#
_cell.length_a   1.000
_cell.length_b   1.000
_cell.length_c   1.000
_cell.angle_alpha   90.00
_cell.angle_beta   90.00
_cell.angle_gamma   90.00
#
_symmetry.space_group_name_H-M   'P 1'
#
loop_
_entity.id
_entity.type
_entity.pdbx_description
1 polymer ?
#
loop_
_entity_poly.entity_id
_entity_poly.type
_entity_poly.pdbx_seq_one_letter_code
_entity_poly.pdbx_strand_id
1 'polypeptide(L)'
;MRTQATLQKWGNSIALRLSGNLKSIPQFEEGDVVDIEVSEEGLQIRKAEKQKVTEASLLSSLSAYTAHADELAEPTDKELDY
;
A
#
# COMPACT_ATOMS: atom_id res chain seq x y z
N MET A 1 10.23 -22.81 7.10
CA MET A 1 10.14 -22.44 8.53
C MET A 1 8.74 -22.73 9.02
N ARG A 2 8.55 -23.40 10.16
CA ARG A 2 7.23 -23.60 10.78
C ARG A 2 7.22 -22.87 12.12
N THR A 3 6.23 -22.00 12.34
CA THR A 3 6.06 -21.26 13.59
C THR A 3 4.61 -21.35 14.04
N GLN A 4 4.38 -21.32 15.35
CA GLN A 4 3.05 -21.17 15.92
C GLN A 4 2.89 -19.74 16.43
N ALA A 5 1.68 -19.20 16.26
CA ALA A 5 1.32 -17.87 16.74
C ALA A 5 -0.16 -17.86 17.12
N THR A 6 -0.52 -16.95 18.02
CA THR A 6 -1.89 -16.82 18.53
C THR A 6 -2.56 -15.62 17.86
N LEU A 7 -3.78 -15.82 17.38
CA LEU A 7 -4.64 -14.74 16.91
C LEU A 7 -5.07 -13.87 18.09
N GLN A 8 -4.98 -12.56 17.94
CA GLN A 8 -5.32 -11.58 18.96
C GLN A 8 -6.55 -10.78 18.54
N LYS A 9 -7.37 -10.32 19.50
CA LYS A 9 -8.46 -9.38 19.21
C LYS A 9 -7.89 -7.99 18.95
N TRP A 10 -8.33 -7.35 17.87
CA TRP A 10 -8.03 -5.95 17.56
C TRP A 10 -9.32 -5.24 17.16
N GLY A 11 -9.86 -4.41 18.07
CA GLY A 11 -11.18 -3.82 17.90
C GLY A 11 -12.27 -4.88 17.74
N ASN A 12 -12.97 -4.85 16.61
CA ASN A 12 -14.02 -5.81 16.23
C ASN A 12 -13.50 -6.98 15.37
N SER A 13 -12.19 -7.11 15.21
CA SER A 13 -11.57 -8.12 14.35
C SER A 13 -10.58 -9.00 15.11
N ILE A 14 -10.11 -10.05 14.46
CA ILE A 14 -8.95 -10.84 14.88
C ILE A 14 -7.75 -10.50 13.99
N ALA A 15 -6.57 -10.47 14.57
CA ALA A 15 -5.33 -10.12 13.89
C ALA A 15 -4.22 -11.12 14.23
N LEU A 16 -3.35 -11.37 13.26
CA LEU A 16 -2.11 -12.14 13.43
C LEU A 16 -0.93 -11.17 13.42
N ARG A 17 -0.10 -11.20 14.46
CA ARG A 17 1.12 -10.38 14.50
C ARG A 17 2.22 -11.02 13.65
N LEU A 18 2.67 -10.30 12.63
CA LEU A 18 3.83 -10.69 11.82
C LEU A 18 5.10 -10.07 12.41
N SER A 19 5.89 -10.86 13.14
CA SER A 19 7.15 -10.41 13.75
C SER A 19 8.36 -11.20 13.24
N GLY A 20 9.54 -10.57 13.25
CA GLY A 20 10.80 -11.20 12.84
C GLY A 20 10.72 -11.78 11.43
N ASN A 21 11.08 -13.06 11.29
CA ASN A 21 11.11 -13.77 10.01
C ASN A 21 9.77 -13.84 9.28
N LEU A 22 8.63 -13.79 9.99
CA LEU A 22 7.30 -13.76 9.38
C LEU A 22 7.05 -12.45 8.59
N LYS A 23 7.71 -11.36 9.00
CA LYS A 23 7.64 -10.07 8.32
C LYS A 23 8.76 -9.93 7.29
N SER A 24 10.00 -10.26 7.66
CA SER A 24 11.18 -9.95 6.85
C SER A 24 11.37 -10.85 5.63
N ILE A 25 11.09 -12.16 5.72
CA ILE A 25 11.29 -13.08 4.59
C ILE A 25 10.30 -12.77 3.44
N PRO A 26 8.99 -12.58 3.71
CA PRO A 26 8.05 -12.16 2.67
C PRO A 26 8.11 -10.66 2.36
N GLN A 27 8.93 -9.90 3.11
CA GLN A 27 9.12 -8.45 2.96
C GLN A 27 7.81 -7.65 3.10
N PHE A 28 7.01 -7.96 4.13
CA PHE A 28 5.83 -7.18 4.47
C PHE A 28 6.21 -5.89 5.20
N GLU A 29 5.60 -4.79 4.79
CA GLU A 29 5.72 -3.46 5.39
C GLU A 29 4.34 -2.93 5.82
N GLU A 30 4.34 -1.89 6.64
CA GLU A 30 3.10 -1.21 7.01
C GLU A 30 2.50 -0.53 5.79
N GLY A 31 1.19 -0.71 5.58
CA GLY A 31 0.48 -0.17 4.42
C GLY A 31 0.55 -1.02 3.16
N ASP A 32 1.26 -2.15 3.17
CA ASP A 32 1.21 -3.10 2.05
C ASP A 32 -0.22 -3.63 1.83
N VAL A 33 -0.63 -3.65 0.56
CA VAL A 33 -1.84 -4.34 0.13
C VAL A 33 -1.51 -5.82 -0.06
N VAL A 34 -2.36 -6.70 0.47
CA VAL A 34 -2.16 -8.15 0.45
C VAL A 34 -3.37 -8.86 -0.13
N ASP A 35 -3.10 -9.92 -0.89
CA ASP A 35 -4.11 -10.86 -1.34
C ASP A 35 -4.24 -11.99 -0.32
N ILE A 36 -5.48 -12.28 0.06
CA ILE A 36 -5.81 -13.33 1.02
C ILE A 36 -6.66 -14.38 0.31
N GLU A 37 -6.10 -15.58 0.19
CA GLU A 37 -6.80 -16.74 -0.35
C GLU A 37 -7.20 -17.67 0.81
N VAL A 38 -8.45 -18.13 0.78
CA VAL A 38 -9.02 -19.04 1.78
C VAL A 38 -9.42 -20.33 1.07
N SER A 39 -8.86 -21.45 1.51
CA SER A 39 -9.16 -22.79 1.00
C SER A 39 -9.36 -23.77 2.15
N GLU A 40 -9.71 -25.01 1.85
CA GLU A 40 -9.80 -26.09 2.85
C GLU A 40 -8.46 -26.39 3.53
N GLU A 41 -7.35 -26.04 2.87
CA GLU A 41 -5.98 -26.23 3.38
C GLU A 41 -5.56 -25.13 4.35
N GLY A 42 -6.28 -24.01 4.36
CA GLY A 42 -6.09 -22.91 5.30
C GLY A 42 -6.13 -21.54 4.64
N LEU A 43 -5.37 -20.61 5.23
CA LEU A 43 -5.32 -19.21 4.83
C LEU A 43 -3.94 -18.88 4.29
N GLN A 44 -3.88 -18.36 3.06
CA GLN A 44 -2.64 -17.94 2.42
C GLN A 44 -2.65 -16.43 2.17
N ILE A 45 -1.59 -15.76 2.60
CA ILE A 45 -1.42 -14.31 2.44
C ILE A 45 -0.22 -14.06 1.52
N ARG A 46 -0.39 -13.25 0.48
CA ARG A 46 0.66 -12.86 -0.46
C ARG A 46 0.63 -11.34 -0.64
N LYS A 47 1.76 -10.72 -1.01
CA LYS A 47 1.74 -9.31 -1.42
C LYS A 47 0.91 -9.19 -2.69
N ALA A 48 0.00 -8.22 -2.73
CA ALA A 48 -0.77 -7.97 -3.93
C ALA A 48 0.18 -7.52 -5.05
N GLU A 49 -0.04 -8.02 -6.26
CA GLU A 49 0.70 -7.53 -7.41
C GLU A 49 0.32 -6.07 -7.67
N LYS A 50 1.28 -5.16 -7.49
CA LYS A 50 1.07 -3.77 -7.87
C LYS A 50 0.87 -3.73 -9.38
N GLN A 51 -0.20 -3.07 -9.82
CA GLN A 51 -0.40 -2.80 -11.23
C GLN A 51 0.82 -2.02 -11.74
N LYS A 52 1.54 -2.62 -12.69
CA LYS A 52 2.68 -1.96 -13.33
C LYS A 52 2.14 -0.84 -14.20
N VAL A 53 2.29 0.39 -13.74
CA VAL A 53 1.98 1.58 -14.54
C VAL A 53 3.17 1.91 -15.44
N THR A 54 2.89 2.32 -16.66
CA THR A 54 3.88 2.85 -17.60
C THR A 54 3.66 4.34 -17.74
N GLU A 55 4.70 5.09 -18.12
CA GLU A 55 4.58 6.52 -18.41
C GLU A 55 3.46 6.79 -19.43
N ALA A 56 3.43 6.02 -20.52
CA ALA A 56 2.38 6.11 -21.54
C ALA A 56 0.97 5.91 -20.96
N SER A 57 0.80 4.99 -20.00
CA SER A 57 -0.49 4.76 -19.33
C SER A 57 -0.86 5.86 -18.35
N LEU A 58 0.11 6.58 -17.78
CA LEU A 58 -0.14 7.70 -16.88
C LEU A 58 -0.49 8.96 -17.67
N LEU A 59 0.17 9.17 -18.81
CA LEU A 59 -0.09 10.31 -19.70
C LEU A 59 -1.41 10.18 -20.47
N SER A 60 -1.88 8.96 -20.73
CA SER A 60 -3.10 8.75 -21.52
C SER A 60 -4.38 9.28 -20.86
N SER A 61 -4.40 9.41 -19.53
CA SER A 61 -5.52 9.99 -18.77
C SER A 61 -5.34 11.48 -18.47
N LEU A 62 -4.22 12.07 -18.89
CA LEU A 62 -3.88 13.47 -18.62
C LEU A 62 -4.50 14.37 -19.70
N SER A 63 -5.25 15.37 -19.27
CA SER A 63 -5.90 16.37 -20.11
C SER A 63 -5.63 17.75 -19.54
N ALA A 64 -5.90 18.81 -20.31
CA ALA A 64 -5.73 20.18 -19.82
C ALA A 64 -6.49 20.48 -18.51
N TYR A 65 -7.57 19.75 -18.23
CA TYR A 65 -8.36 19.86 -17.00
C TYR A 65 -7.87 18.93 -15.87
N THR A 66 -7.54 17.67 -16.18
CA THR A 66 -7.03 16.70 -15.19
C THR A 66 -5.56 16.90 -14.83
N ALA A 67 -4.86 17.80 -15.52
CA ALA A 67 -3.50 18.20 -15.20
C ALA A 67 -3.40 19.05 -13.92
N HIS A 68 -4.54 19.49 -13.35
CA HIS A 68 -4.58 20.43 -12.22
C HIS A 68 -3.74 21.70 -12.48
N ALA A 69 -3.62 22.11 -13.75
CA ALA A 69 -2.81 23.26 -14.14
C ALA A 69 -3.38 24.58 -13.61
N ASP A 70 -4.66 24.59 -13.29
CA ASP A 70 -5.42 25.65 -12.63
C ASP A 70 -5.26 25.66 -11.11
N GLU A 71 -4.72 24.59 -10.50
CA GLU A 71 -4.41 24.51 -9.07
C GLU A 71 -2.99 25.01 -8.73
N LEU A 72 -2.30 25.64 -9.69
CA LEU A 72 -1.02 26.31 -9.44
C LEU A 72 -1.22 27.44 -8.42
N ALA A 73 -0.74 27.22 -7.19
CA ALA A 73 -0.75 28.24 -6.17
C ALA A 73 0.23 29.37 -6.51
N GLU A 74 -0.21 30.62 -6.34
CA GLU A 74 0.73 31.74 -6.36
C GLU A 74 1.55 31.75 -5.07
N PRO A 75 2.88 31.94 -5.15
CA PRO A 75 3.72 32.03 -3.97
C PRO A 75 3.30 33.23 -3.12
N THR A 76 3.29 33.04 -1.81
CA THR A 76 3.01 34.12 -0.86
C THR A 76 4.20 35.06 -0.72
N ASP A 77 3.97 36.31 -0.31
CA ASP A 77 5.04 37.30 -0.11
C ASP A 77 6.15 36.79 0.82
N LYS A 78 5.81 35.96 1.81
CA LYS A 78 6.77 35.34 2.75
C LYS A 78 7.67 34.28 2.12
N GLU A 79 7.22 33.65 1.03
CA GLU A 79 8.01 32.65 0.30
C GLU A 79 8.96 33.30 -0.72
N LEU A 80 8.70 34.57 -1.07
CA LEU A 80 9.49 35.35 -2.01
C LEU A 80 10.57 36.22 -1.35
N ASP A 81 10.45 36.51 -0.05
CA ASP A 81 11.48 37.16 0.74
C ASP A 81 12.57 36.16 1.16
N TYR A 82 13.69 36.15 0.43
CA TYR A 82 14.92 35.37 0.72
C TYR A 82 16.07 36.27 1.18
#